data_AF-A0A3D1JD44-F1
#
_entry.id   AF-A0A3D1JD44-F1
#
_cell.length_a   1.000
_cell.length_b   1.000
_cell.length_c   1.000
_cell.angle_alpha   90.00
_cell.angle_beta   90.00
_cell.angle_gamma   90.00
#
_symmetry.space_group_name_H-M   'P 1'
#
loop_
_entity.id
_entity.type
_entity.pdbx_description
1 polymer ?
#
loop_
_entity_poly.entity_id
_entity_poly.type
_entity_poly.pdbx_seq_one_letter_code
_entity_poly.pdbx_strand_id
1 'polypeptide(L)'
;MKWSIPEKVIERGRTYLNEDRVLSVTPDPEKNVWHAEVLGSELYLVTLDATAKEVDYCQCPYWDEHHYCKHTVAVELYLRKQGKTRMITEKPTAKKQFSPSEMFSNGFARLTAAANETVPLQIEYHVDTIPTNPYHQELDLLGISLKIGYRGTTRNYVVKNIYKFLQMYQEKKSYTANKQFDFLLTDDAFDAPNQALLQRLAGIAQTQQLIGQAGIQVNGKLDKKYLLLPVEYGKALLAQMNTVFGRITIGDHKLKEAVFATGNPLQFDVQKVEDRFVLR
;
A
#
# COMPACT_ATOMS: atom_id res chain seq x y z
N MET A 1 29.60 -2.33 -6.37
CA MET A 1 28.26 -2.47 -6.99
C MET A 1 28.08 -3.94 -7.27
N LYS A 2 27.04 -4.57 -6.72
CA LYS A 2 26.72 -5.96 -7.01
C LYS A 2 26.51 -6.08 -8.52
N TRP A 3 27.21 -7.01 -9.19
CA TRP A 3 27.12 -7.26 -10.64
C TRP A 3 25.73 -7.77 -11.11
N SER A 4 24.68 -7.58 -10.31
CA SER A 4 23.32 -8.09 -10.54
C SER A 4 22.28 -7.01 -10.85
N ILE A 5 22.64 -5.71 -10.82
CA ILE A 5 21.70 -4.63 -11.14
C ILE A 5 21.88 -4.24 -12.61
N PRO A 6 20.83 -4.31 -13.46
CA PRO A 6 20.91 -3.93 -14.86
C PRO A 6 21.29 -2.45 -15.04
N GLU A 7 22.12 -2.14 -16.04
CA GLU A 7 22.61 -0.77 -16.29
C GLU A 7 21.47 0.24 -16.45
N LYS A 8 20.39 -0.13 -17.14
CA LYS A 8 19.18 0.72 -17.29
C LYS A 8 18.58 1.13 -15.94
N VAL A 9 18.66 0.28 -14.92
CA VAL A 9 18.16 0.61 -13.56
C VAL A 9 19.11 1.58 -12.87
N ILE A 10 20.41 1.42 -13.11
CA ILE A 10 21.45 2.31 -12.58
C ILE A 10 21.32 3.72 -13.18
N GLU A 11 21.14 3.83 -14.50
CA GLU A 11 20.89 5.10 -15.19
C GLU A 11 19.66 5.83 -14.65
N ARG A 12 18.56 5.10 -14.41
CA ARG A 12 17.36 5.67 -13.78
C ARG A 12 17.63 6.12 -12.34
N GLY A 13 18.44 5.38 -11.58
CA GLY A 13 18.88 5.79 -10.25
C GLY A 13 19.70 7.09 -10.27
N ARG A 14 20.62 7.24 -11.23
CA ARG A 14 21.37 8.49 -11.46
C ARG A 14 20.45 9.65 -11.81
N THR A 15 19.46 9.41 -12.67
CA THR A 15 18.46 10.42 -13.06
C THR A 15 17.72 10.95 -11.82
N TYR A 16 17.25 10.06 -10.94
CA TYR A 16 16.58 10.45 -9.71
C TYR A 16 17.46 11.27 -8.77
N LEU A 17 18.75 10.94 -8.67
CA LEU A 17 19.69 11.72 -7.88
C LEU A 17 19.95 13.11 -8.49
N ASN A 18 20.08 13.20 -9.82
CA ASN A 18 20.34 14.45 -10.52
C ASN A 18 19.13 15.40 -10.50
N GLU A 19 17.92 14.84 -10.45
CA GLU A 19 16.66 15.58 -10.29
C GLU A 19 16.36 15.93 -8.81
N ASP A 20 17.30 15.73 -7.88
CA ASP A 20 17.14 15.97 -6.44
C ASP A 20 15.92 15.29 -5.81
N ARG A 21 15.58 14.09 -6.30
CA ARG A 21 14.41 13.33 -5.83
C ARG A 21 14.67 12.50 -4.58
N VAL A 22 15.90 12.48 -4.08
CA VAL A 22 16.24 11.90 -2.78
C VAL A 22 16.10 12.99 -1.73
N LEU A 23 14.97 12.99 -1.03
CA LEU A 23 14.57 14.11 -0.17
C LEU A 23 15.31 14.10 1.17
N SER A 24 15.52 12.91 1.74
CA SER A 24 16.19 12.75 3.03
C SER A 24 16.92 11.42 3.10
N VAL A 25 18.08 11.40 3.79
CA VAL A 25 18.85 10.19 4.10
C VAL A 25 19.43 10.33 5.51
N THR A 26 18.92 9.54 6.44
CA THR A 26 19.25 9.59 7.87
C THR A 26 19.82 8.26 8.37
N PRO A 27 20.95 8.24 9.10
CA PRO A 27 21.49 7.01 9.67
C PRO A 27 20.67 6.55 10.89
N ASP A 28 20.58 5.24 11.06
CA ASP A 28 20.06 4.55 12.24
C ASP A 28 21.14 3.59 12.75
N PRO A 29 22.03 4.06 13.65
CA PRO A 29 23.15 3.26 14.16
C PRO A 29 22.70 2.05 14.99
N GLU A 30 21.57 2.14 15.69
CA GLU A 30 21.05 1.03 16.50
C GLU A 30 20.67 -0.18 15.63
N LYS A 31 20.06 0.09 14.47
CA LYS A 31 19.64 -0.95 13.53
C LYS A 31 20.67 -1.23 12.43
N ASN A 32 21.78 -0.50 12.39
CA ASN A 32 22.77 -0.55 11.31
C ASN A 32 22.12 -0.38 9.92
N VAL A 33 21.32 0.67 9.75
CA VAL A 33 20.69 0.96 8.45
C VAL A 33 20.64 2.46 8.16
N TRP A 34 20.49 2.82 6.89
CA TRP A 34 20.16 4.18 6.45
C TRP A 34 18.70 4.24 6.03
N HIS A 35 17.89 5.10 6.65
CA HIS A 35 16.53 5.37 6.20
C HIS A 35 16.54 6.54 5.23
N ALA A 36 15.78 6.43 4.15
CA ALA A 36 15.71 7.46 3.12
C ALA A 36 14.31 7.59 2.53
N GLU A 37 14.02 8.80 2.05
CA GLU A 37 12.78 9.15 1.36
C GLU A 37 13.09 9.55 -0.08
N VAL A 38 12.47 8.87 -1.04
CA VAL A 38 12.70 9.11 -2.47
C VAL A 38 11.38 9.41 -3.16
N LEU A 39 11.30 10.58 -3.81
CA LEU A 39 10.13 11.03 -4.55
C LEU A 39 10.06 10.32 -5.91
N GLY A 40 9.07 9.45 -6.11
CA GLY A 40 8.76 8.75 -7.35
C GLY A 40 7.52 9.32 -8.04
N SER A 41 6.64 8.43 -8.50
CA SER A 41 5.22 8.76 -8.71
C SER A 41 4.49 9.10 -7.39
N GLU A 42 5.09 8.69 -6.28
CA GLU A 42 4.67 8.93 -4.90
C GLU A 42 5.93 8.88 -4.02
N LEU A 43 5.79 9.18 -2.72
CA LEU A 43 6.90 9.07 -1.77
C LEU A 43 7.21 7.59 -1.45
N TYR A 44 8.46 7.17 -1.69
CA TYR A 44 8.94 5.82 -1.37
C TYR A 44 9.91 5.84 -0.20
N LEU A 45 9.65 5.02 0.81
CA LEU A 45 10.61 4.75 1.87
C LEU A 45 11.60 3.68 1.42
N VAL A 46 12.88 4.03 1.54
CA VAL A 46 14.03 3.18 1.21
C VAL A 46 14.83 2.97 2.48
N THR A 47 15.39 1.78 2.62
CA THR A 47 16.34 1.52 3.69
C THR A 47 17.51 0.72 3.16
N LEU A 48 18.72 1.27 3.29
CA LEU A 48 19.94 0.58 2.93
C LEU A 48 20.55 -0.09 4.16
N ASP A 49 20.98 -1.34 4.00
CA ASP A 49 21.67 -2.08 5.05
C ASP A 49 23.12 -1.57 5.16
N ALA A 50 23.52 -1.15 6.36
CA ALA A 50 24.86 -0.66 6.65
C ALA A 50 25.85 -1.80 6.99
N THR A 51 25.36 -3.04 7.08
CA THR A 51 26.20 -4.21 7.33
C THR A 51 26.79 -4.77 6.04
N ALA A 52 27.78 -5.67 6.17
CA ALA A 52 28.38 -6.37 5.03
C ALA A 52 27.40 -7.28 4.25
N LYS A 53 26.17 -7.50 4.76
CA LYS A 53 25.16 -8.32 4.08
C LYS A 53 24.48 -7.56 2.93
N GLU A 54 24.42 -6.22 2.99
CA GLU A 54 23.80 -5.34 2.00
C GLU A 54 22.37 -5.76 1.62
N VAL A 55 21.54 -6.14 2.60
CA VAL A 55 20.13 -6.50 2.40
C VAL A 55 19.25 -5.24 2.39
N ASP A 56 19.30 -4.52 1.28
CA ASP A 56 18.53 -3.30 1.07
C ASP A 56 17.04 -3.59 0.91
N TYR A 57 16.18 -2.64 1.31
CA TYR A 57 14.73 -2.71 1.14
C TYR A 57 14.18 -1.42 0.54
N CYS A 58 13.17 -1.53 -0.31
CA CYS A 58 12.43 -0.38 -0.81
C CYS A 58 10.95 -0.75 -0.96
N GLN A 59 10.06 0.18 -0.59
CA GLN A 59 8.61 -0.02 -0.68
C GLN A 59 8.05 -0.05 -2.12
N CYS A 60 8.87 0.20 -3.14
CA CYS A 60 8.37 0.29 -4.51
C CYS A 60 8.04 -1.11 -5.07
N PRO A 61 7.01 -1.25 -5.93
CA PRO A 61 6.60 -2.55 -6.47
C PRO A 61 7.70 -3.31 -7.20
N TYR A 62 8.63 -2.60 -7.85
CA TYR A 62 9.73 -3.21 -8.60
C TYR A 62 10.74 -3.93 -7.69
N TRP A 63 10.99 -3.39 -6.50
CA TRP A 63 11.91 -4.00 -5.53
C TRP A 63 11.33 -5.31 -4.96
N ASP A 64 10.02 -5.38 -4.77
CA ASP A 64 9.36 -6.59 -4.23
C ASP A 64 9.65 -7.83 -5.10
N GLU A 65 9.72 -7.65 -6.42
CA GLU A 65 9.99 -8.72 -7.39
C GLU A 65 11.50 -8.96 -7.61
N HIS A 66 12.31 -7.89 -7.64
CA HIS A 66 13.70 -7.97 -8.12
C HIS A 66 14.75 -7.84 -7.01
N HIS A 67 14.34 -7.34 -5.85
CA HIS A 67 15.17 -7.04 -4.67
C HIS A 67 16.26 -5.99 -4.94
N TYR A 68 16.08 -5.22 -6.02
CA TYR A 68 16.80 -4.00 -6.34
C TYR A 68 15.83 -3.04 -7.05
N CYS A 69 16.09 -1.75 -7.02
CA CYS A 69 15.34 -0.78 -7.81
C CYS A 69 16.13 0.50 -8.03
N LYS A 70 15.61 1.38 -8.89
CA LYS A 70 16.20 2.71 -9.11
C LYS A 70 16.28 3.56 -7.84
N HIS A 71 15.39 3.37 -6.86
CA HIS A 71 15.40 4.15 -5.62
C HIS A 71 16.53 3.72 -4.68
N THR A 72 16.77 2.41 -4.48
CA THR A 72 17.92 1.95 -3.67
C THR A 72 19.24 2.40 -4.30
N VAL A 73 19.33 2.38 -5.63
CA VAL A 73 20.48 2.92 -6.35
C VAL A 73 20.61 4.44 -6.18
N ALA A 74 19.52 5.20 -6.27
CA ALA A 74 19.55 6.65 -6.08
C ALA A 74 20.06 7.04 -4.68
N VAL A 75 19.61 6.34 -3.63
CA VAL A 75 20.08 6.57 -2.24
C VAL A 75 21.55 6.17 -2.08
N GLU A 76 21.97 5.05 -2.67
CA GLU A 76 23.38 4.63 -2.69
C GLU A 76 24.28 5.69 -3.34
N LEU A 77 23.87 6.20 -4.49
CA LEU A 77 24.59 7.26 -5.20
C LEU A 77 24.56 8.58 -4.42
N TYR A 78 23.46 8.88 -3.72
CA TYR A 78 23.35 10.04 -2.85
C TYR A 78 24.39 9.98 -1.73
N LEU A 79 24.51 8.85 -1.02
CA LEU A 79 25.52 8.67 0.03
C LEU A 79 26.93 8.91 -0.51
N ARG A 80 27.24 8.36 -1.69
CA ARG A 80 28.55 8.57 -2.35
C ARG A 80 28.78 10.03 -2.73
N LYS A 81 27.77 10.73 -3.26
CA LYS A 81 27.86 12.17 -3.59
C LYS A 81 28.14 13.01 -2.33
N GLN A 82 27.64 12.59 -1.17
CA GLN A 82 27.90 13.19 0.13
C GLN A 82 29.24 12.76 0.77
N GLY A 83 30.06 11.95 0.08
CA GLY A 83 31.30 11.40 0.62
C GLY A 83 31.11 10.39 1.77
N LYS A 84 29.87 9.92 1.97
CA LYS A 84 29.52 8.95 3.02
C LYS A 84 29.62 7.53 2.48
N THR A 85 29.91 6.59 3.38
CA THR A 85 29.88 5.15 3.07
C THR A 85 28.65 4.50 3.69
N ARG A 86 28.31 3.29 3.25
CA ARG A 86 27.25 2.50 3.89
C ARG A 86 27.54 2.22 5.36
N MET A 87 28.81 2.04 5.72
CA MET A 87 29.20 1.72 7.08
C MET A 87 28.99 2.94 7.99
N ILE A 88 28.13 2.78 9.00
CA ILE A 88 27.88 3.79 10.01
C ILE A 88 28.97 3.64 11.09
N THR A 89 29.99 4.48 11.03
CA THR A 89 31.12 4.49 11.99
C THR A 89 30.85 5.32 13.25
N GLU A 90 29.72 6.05 13.30
CA GLU A 90 29.36 6.86 14.47
C GLU A 90 28.92 5.96 15.63
N LYS A 91 29.81 5.82 16.61
CA LYS A 91 29.49 5.23 17.91
C LYS A 91 28.52 6.18 18.64
N PRO A 92 27.37 5.71 19.13
CA PRO A 92 26.54 6.52 20.01
C PRO A 92 27.34 6.84 21.28
N THR A 93 27.63 8.11 21.50
CA THR A 93 28.14 8.64 22.77
C THR A 93 27.02 8.67 23.81
N ALA A 94 26.57 7.49 24.21
CA ALA A 94 25.89 7.24 25.49
C ALA A 94 25.82 5.73 25.68
N LYS A 95 26.75 5.18 26.47
CA LYS A 95 26.64 3.80 26.95
C LYS A 95 25.42 3.74 27.87
N LYS A 96 24.26 3.29 27.38
CA LYS A 96 23.31 2.62 28.28
C LYS A 96 24.01 1.37 28.78
N GLN A 97 24.24 1.35 30.08
CA GLN A 97 24.99 0.33 30.77
C GLN A 97 24.23 -0.99 30.63
N PHE A 98 24.79 -1.91 29.86
CA PHE A 98 24.21 -3.22 29.60
C PHE A 98 23.96 -3.92 30.93
N SER A 99 22.69 -4.05 31.32
CA SER A 99 22.29 -4.71 32.55
C SER A 99 21.84 -6.14 32.25
N PRO A 100 22.38 -7.17 32.93
CA PRO A 100 21.83 -8.52 32.89
C PRO A 100 20.33 -8.55 33.23
N SER A 101 19.85 -7.59 34.03
CA SER A 101 18.43 -7.40 34.34
C SER A 101 17.62 -6.96 33.12
N GLU A 102 18.16 -6.13 32.22
CA GLU A 102 17.48 -5.76 30.96
C GLU A 102 17.44 -6.92 29.97
N MET A 103 18.47 -7.77 29.90
CA MET A 103 18.42 -9.00 29.11
C MET A 103 17.36 -9.97 29.63
N PHE A 104 17.24 -10.08 30.96
CA PHE A 104 16.23 -10.94 31.59
C PHE A 104 14.82 -10.38 31.40
N SER A 105 14.62 -9.06 31.54
CA SER A 105 13.34 -8.40 31.27
C SER A 105 12.95 -8.45 29.80
N ASN A 106 13.89 -8.26 28.86
CA ASN A 106 13.64 -8.38 27.42
C ASN A 106 13.44 -9.85 26.98
N GLY A 107 14.12 -10.79 27.65
CA GLY A 107 13.94 -12.22 27.45
C GLY A 107 12.55 -12.68 27.91
N PHE A 108 12.09 -12.21 29.08
CA PHE A 108 10.75 -12.47 29.55
C PHE A 108 9.70 -11.71 28.72
N ALA A 109 9.95 -10.47 28.28
CA ALA A 109 9.07 -9.75 27.37
C ALA A 109 8.87 -10.47 26.03
N ARG A 110 9.91 -11.15 25.52
CA ARG A 110 9.81 -12.02 24.32
C ARG A 110 9.11 -13.34 24.59
N LEU A 111 9.20 -13.87 25.81
CA LEU A 111 8.47 -15.08 26.25
C LEU A 111 7.01 -14.78 26.63
N THR A 112 6.69 -13.57 27.08
CA THR A 112 5.33 -13.07 27.32
C THR A 112 4.69 -12.52 26.05
N ALA A 113 5.48 -12.11 25.05
CA ALA A 113 4.98 -11.86 23.69
C ALA A 113 4.55 -13.16 22.97
N ALA A 114 4.80 -14.34 23.56
CA ALA A 114 4.19 -15.60 23.18
C ALA A 114 2.82 -15.84 23.86
N ALA A 115 2.27 -14.84 24.57
CA ALA A 115 0.83 -14.65 24.59
C ALA A 115 0.48 -13.92 23.29
N ASN A 116 -0.03 -14.65 22.30
CA ASN A 116 -0.62 -14.09 21.08
C ASN A 116 -1.86 -13.25 21.46
N GLU A 117 -1.67 -12.10 22.10
CA GLU A 117 -2.71 -11.09 22.14
C GLU A 117 -2.80 -10.50 20.74
N THR A 118 -3.82 -10.95 20.02
CA THR A 118 -4.13 -10.46 18.70
C THR A 118 -4.60 -9.02 18.83
N VAL A 119 -3.74 -8.11 18.35
CA VAL A 119 -4.02 -6.69 18.43
C VAL A 119 -5.12 -6.36 17.42
N PRO A 120 -6.26 -5.79 17.85
CA PRO A 120 -7.35 -5.48 16.94
C PRO A 120 -6.93 -4.49 15.85
N LEU A 121 -7.23 -4.84 14.61
CA LEU A 121 -6.94 -4.05 13.42
C LEU A 121 -8.21 -3.36 12.90
N GLN A 122 -7.98 -2.34 12.08
CA GLN A 122 -9.01 -1.66 11.32
C GLN A 122 -8.59 -1.58 9.85
N ILE A 123 -9.59 -1.66 8.97
CA ILE A 123 -9.40 -1.49 7.54
C ILE A 123 -10.31 -0.37 7.07
N GLU A 124 -9.75 0.50 6.25
CA GLU A 124 -10.47 1.50 5.49
C GLU A 124 -10.46 1.07 4.02
N TYR A 125 -11.65 0.90 3.44
CA TYR A 125 -11.81 0.50 2.04
C TYR A 125 -12.05 1.73 1.17
N HIS A 126 -11.35 1.82 0.04
CA HIS A 126 -11.54 2.87 -0.95
C HIS A 126 -11.96 2.27 -2.28
N VAL A 127 -13.06 2.77 -2.85
CA VAL A 127 -13.43 2.50 -4.23
C VAL A 127 -13.11 3.74 -5.05
N ASP A 128 -12.24 3.61 -6.04
CA ASP A 128 -11.84 4.70 -6.92
C ASP A 128 -12.12 4.33 -8.38
N THR A 129 -12.43 5.34 -9.18
CA THR A 129 -12.47 5.23 -10.65
C THR A 129 -11.07 5.08 -11.22
N ILE A 130 -10.86 4.06 -12.05
CA ILE A 130 -9.64 3.79 -12.80
C ILE A 130 -9.90 4.12 -14.27
N PRO A 131 -9.26 5.18 -14.81
CA PRO A 131 -9.48 5.59 -16.18
C PRO A 131 -8.93 4.55 -17.15
N THR A 132 -9.78 4.04 -18.03
CA THR A 132 -9.36 3.10 -19.09
C THR A 132 -9.14 3.84 -20.41
N ASN A 133 -9.96 4.85 -20.69
CA ASN A 133 -9.89 5.62 -21.93
C ASN A 133 -10.01 7.14 -21.66
N PRO A 134 -9.07 7.97 -22.14
CA PRO A 134 -9.12 9.43 -21.95
C PRO A 134 -10.39 10.11 -22.48
N TYR A 135 -11.07 9.52 -23.45
CA TYR A 135 -12.21 10.10 -24.15
C TYR A 135 -13.56 9.48 -23.77
N HIS A 136 -13.54 8.36 -23.03
CA HIS A 136 -14.73 7.58 -22.71
C HIS A 136 -14.74 7.24 -21.21
N GLN A 137 -15.16 8.22 -20.40
CA GLN A 137 -15.29 8.07 -18.94
C GLN A 137 -16.29 6.97 -18.56
N GLU A 138 -17.27 6.70 -19.42
CA GLU A 138 -18.24 5.61 -19.26
C GLU A 138 -17.62 4.22 -19.30
N LEU A 139 -16.38 4.09 -19.78
CA LEU A 139 -15.61 2.84 -19.81
C LEU A 139 -14.68 2.70 -18.59
N ASP A 140 -14.67 3.67 -17.69
CA ASP A 140 -13.81 3.61 -16.50
C ASP A 140 -14.23 2.46 -15.58
N LEU A 141 -13.22 1.82 -14.98
CA LEU A 141 -13.44 0.70 -14.06
C LEU A 141 -13.45 1.17 -12.62
N LEU A 142 -14.09 0.41 -11.74
CA LEU A 142 -13.99 0.63 -10.30
C LEU A 142 -12.87 -0.26 -9.73
N GLY A 143 -11.99 0.34 -8.94
CA GLY A 143 -10.92 -0.35 -8.23
C GLY A 143 -11.08 -0.22 -6.73
N ILE A 144 -10.91 -1.33 -6.01
CA ILE A 144 -10.85 -1.34 -4.54
C ILE A 144 -9.39 -1.23 -4.10
N SER A 145 -9.08 -0.28 -3.23
CA SER A 145 -7.83 -0.21 -2.48
C SER A 145 -8.09 -0.21 -0.97
N LEU A 146 -7.07 -0.56 -0.19
CA LEU A 146 -7.17 -0.71 1.26
C LEU A 146 -6.18 0.19 1.98
N LYS A 147 -6.57 0.66 3.16
CA LYS A 147 -5.63 1.10 4.19
C LYS A 147 -5.82 0.28 5.46
N ILE A 148 -4.72 -0.07 6.11
CA ILE A 148 -4.69 -0.87 7.34
C ILE A 148 -4.10 -0.06 8.50
N GLY A 149 -4.64 -0.23 9.69
CA GLY A 149 -4.10 0.36 10.91
C GLY A 149 -4.52 -0.42 12.15
N TYR A 150 -4.03 0.01 13.31
CA TYR A 150 -4.51 -0.52 14.59
C TYR A 150 -5.83 0.17 14.96
N ARG A 151 -6.78 -0.60 15.49
CA ARG A 151 -8.07 -0.07 15.94
C ARG A 151 -7.86 0.98 17.03
N GLY A 152 -8.59 2.09 16.93
CA GLY A 152 -8.48 3.21 17.87
C GLY A 152 -7.34 4.18 17.57
N THR A 153 -6.55 3.95 16.52
CA THR A 153 -5.56 4.93 16.03
C THR A 153 -6.09 5.65 14.80
N THR A 154 -5.64 6.88 14.56
CA THR A 154 -5.97 7.64 13.35
C THR A 154 -5.04 7.33 12.18
N ARG A 155 -3.96 6.56 12.41
CA ARG A 155 -2.90 6.33 11.43
C ARG A 155 -3.15 5.04 10.66
N ASN A 156 -3.56 5.20 9.41
CA ASN A 156 -3.74 4.09 8.46
C ASN A 156 -2.65 4.12 7.39
N TYR A 157 -2.22 2.95 6.94
CA TYR A 157 -1.19 2.76 5.91
C TYR A 157 -1.80 2.18 4.65
N VAL A 158 -1.47 2.76 3.50
CA VAL A 158 -1.92 2.28 2.19
C VAL A 158 -1.32 0.91 1.90
N VAL A 159 -2.17 -0.04 1.55
CA VAL A 159 -1.78 -1.36 1.09
C VAL A 159 -1.30 -1.25 -0.36
N LYS A 160 0.02 -1.27 -0.56
CA LYS A 160 0.65 -1.06 -1.88
C LYS A 160 0.46 -2.20 -2.89
N ASN A 161 0.15 -3.40 -2.40
CA ASN A 161 -0.12 -4.57 -3.22
C ASN A 161 -1.25 -5.38 -2.57
N ILE A 162 -2.48 -5.15 -3.02
CA ILE A 162 -3.67 -5.75 -2.41
C ILE A 162 -3.71 -7.26 -2.61
N TYR A 163 -3.22 -7.77 -3.74
CA TYR A 163 -3.14 -9.21 -4.01
C TYR A 163 -2.24 -9.92 -2.99
N LYS A 164 -1.05 -9.36 -2.74
CA LYS A 164 -0.11 -9.89 -1.74
C LYS A 164 -0.68 -9.79 -0.32
N PHE A 165 -1.34 -8.67 -0.01
CA PHE A 165 -1.99 -8.48 1.28
C PHE A 165 -3.08 -9.54 1.53
N LEU A 166 -3.97 -9.76 0.55
CA LEU A 166 -5.04 -10.75 0.66
C LEU A 166 -4.50 -12.18 0.72
N GLN A 167 -3.39 -12.47 0.03
CA GLN A 167 -2.68 -13.74 0.18
C GLN A 167 -2.12 -13.91 1.60
N MET A 168 -1.45 -12.88 2.15
CA MET A 168 -0.92 -12.91 3.52
C MET A 168 -2.03 -13.07 4.55
N TYR A 169 -3.20 -12.45 4.34
CA TYR A 169 -4.39 -12.64 5.16
C TYR A 169 -4.86 -14.10 5.15
N GLN A 170 -5.00 -14.72 3.97
CA GLN A 170 -5.37 -16.14 3.86
C GLN A 170 -4.36 -17.08 4.53
N GLU A 171 -3.08 -16.73 4.48
CA GLU A 171 -1.99 -17.49 5.08
C GLU A 171 -1.74 -17.16 6.57
N LYS A 172 -2.51 -16.21 7.15
CA LYS A 172 -2.37 -15.73 8.54
C LYS A 172 -0.97 -15.22 8.86
N LYS A 173 -0.35 -14.51 7.91
CA LYS A 173 1.01 -13.96 8.01
C LYS A 173 1.01 -12.48 8.37
N SER A 174 2.18 -11.97 8.76
CA SER A 174 2.37 -10.54 8.96
C SER A 174 2.50 -9.79 7.65
N TYR A 175 1.81 -8.66 7.55
CA TYR A 175 1.95 -7.66 6.49
C TYR A 175 2.75 -6.46 6.98
N THR A 176 3.89 -6.23 6.36
CA THR A 176 4.75 -5.09 6.66
C THR A 176 4.42 -3.90 5.76
N ALA A 177 3.75 -2.88 6.29
CA ALA A 177 3.44 -1.67 5.52
C ALA A 177 4.68 -0.79 5.31
N ASN A 178 5.57 -0.76 6.30
CA ASN A 178 6.90 -0.16 6.26
C ASN A 178 7.79 -0.83 7.31
N LYS A 179 9.11 -0.52 7.36
CA LYS A 179 10.04 -1.16 8.30
C LYS A 179 9.71 -1.03 9.80
N GLN A 180 8.79 -0.14 10.19
CA GLN A 180 8.39 0.09 11.57
C GLN A 180 7.03 -0.55 11.93
N PHE A 181 6.20 -0.85 10.93
CA PHE A 181 4.81 -1.28 11.16
C PHE A 181 4.54 -2.60 10.45
N ASP A 182 4.38 -3.64 11.27
CA ASP A 182 4.08 -5.00 10.87
C ASP A 182 2.75 -5.43 11.49
N PHE A 183 1.84 -5.93 10.66
CA PHE A 183 0.47 -6.25 11.03
C PHE A 183 0.23 -7.75 10.91
N LEU A 184 0.05 -8.45 12.02
CA LEU A 184 -0.31 -9.86 11.99
C LEU A 184 -1.77 -10.03 11.54
N LEU A 185 -1.99 -10.65 10.37
CA LEU A 185 -3.30 -10.75 9.74
C LEU A 185 -4.04 -12.03 10.15
N THR A 186 -4.34 -12.19 11.44
CA THR A 186 -5.18 -13.29 11.93
C THR A 186 -6.67 -12.95 11.85
N ASP A 187 -7.54 -13.97 11.82
CA ASP A 187 -8.99 -13.77 11.67
C ASP A 187 -9.56 -12.90 12.82
N ASP A 188 -9.13 -13.18 14.05
CA ASP A 188 -9.53 -12.48 15.28
C ASP A 188 -9.02 -11.04 15.40
N ALA A 189 -8.07 -10.63 14.54
CA ALA A 189 -7.64 -9.24 14.44
C ALA A 189 -8.72 -8.34 13.78
N PHE A 190 -9.71 -8.93 13.08
CA PHE A 190 -10.77 -8.21 12.39
C PHE A 190 -12.14 -8.55 12.97
N ASP A 191 -13.11 -7.62 12.85
CA ASP A 191 -14.51 -7.94 13.17
C ASP A 191 -15.18 -8.76 12.06
N ALA A 192 -16.32 -9.38 12.36
CA ALA A 192 -17.02 -10.25 11.42
C ALA A 192 -17.38 -9.59 10.06
N PRO A 193 -17.84 -8.32 10.00
CA PRO A 193 -18.06 -7.64 8.73
C PRO A 193 -16.79 -7.51 7.88
N ASN A 194 -15.66 -7.14 8.50
CA ASN A 194 -14.37 -7.06 7.80
C ASN A 194 -13.86 -8.42 7.34
N GLN A 195 -13.95 -9.46 8.19
CA GLN A 195 -13.54 -10.82 7.82
C GLN A 195 -14.30 -11.31 6.58
N ALA A 196 -15.62 -11.14 6.57
CA ALA A 196 -16.48 -11.56 5.45
C ALA A 196 -16.14 -10.82 4.15
N LEU A 197 -15.84 -9.53 4.22
CA LEU A 197 -15.46 -8.74 3.05
C LEU A 197 -14.05 -9.12 2.56
N LEU A 198 -13.06 -9.21 3.45
CA LEU A 198 -11.70 -9.63 3.11
C LEU A 198 -11.67 -11.02 2.45
N GLN A 199 -12.44 -11.98 2.97
CA GLN A 199 -12.53 -13.31 2.39
C GLN A 199 -13.09 -13.28 0.96
N ARG A 200 -14.11 -12.44 0.71
CA ARG A 200 -14.68 -12.26 -0.63
C ARG A 200 -13.69 -11.57 -1.57
N LEU A 201 -13.00 -10.53 -1.11
CA LEU A 201 -11.96 -9.85 -1.89
C LEU A 201 -10.80 -10.78 -2.22
N ALA A 202 -10.41 -11.66 -1.29
CA ALA A 202 -9.37 -12.66 -1.53
C ALA A 202 -9.76 -13.66 -2.63
N GLY A 203 -11.02 -14.11 -2.66
CA GLY A 203 -11.54 -14.93 -3.76
C GLY A 203 -11.47 -14.22 -5.12
N ILE A 204 -11.88 -12.96 -5.17
CA ILE A 204 -11.79 -12.13 -6.39
C ILE A 204 -10.33 -11.95 -6.83
N ALA A 205 -9.42 -11.71 -5.88
CA ALA A 205 -8.00 -11.56 -6.15
C ALA A 205 -7.40 -12.84 -6.77
N GLN A 206 -7.73 -14.01 -6.24
CA GLN A 206 -7.30 -15.30 -6.80
C GLN A 206 -7.83 -15.49 -8.23
N THR A 207 -9.11 -15.23 -8.48
CA THR A 207 -9.69 -15.32 -9.84
C THR A 207 -8.99 -14.39 -10.83
N GLN A 208 -8.72 -13.15 -10.45
CA GLN A 208 -8.04 -12.19 -11.32
C GLN A 208 -6.58 -12.56 -11.58
N GLN A 209 -5.88 -13.14 -10.60
CA GLN A 209 -4.51 -13.64 -10.80
C GLN A 209 -4.46 -14.81 -11.80
N LEU A 210 -5.48 -15.67 -11.82
CA LEU A 210 -5.58 -16.81 -12.74
C LEU A 210 -5.94 -16.39 -14.17
N ILE A 211 -6.94 -15.53 -14.33
CA ILE A 211 -7.42 -15.07 -15.65
C ILE A 211 -6.43 -14.08 -16.28
N GLY A 212 -5.64 -13.40 -15.45
CA GLY A 212 -4.81 -12.28 -15.86
C GLY A 212 -5.66 -11.04 -16.18
N GLN A 213 -4.99 -9.97 -16.64
CA GLN A 213 -5.64 -8.69 -16.98
C GLN A 213 -5.95 -8.59 -18.49
N ALA A 214 -6.07 -9.73 -19.17
CA ALA A 214 -6.27 -9.77 -20.61
C ALA A 214 -7.56 -9.03 -21.00
N GLY A 215 -7.45 -8.06 -21.92
CA GLY A 215 -8.58 -7.28 -22.44
C GLY A 215 -8.82 -5.92 -21.77
N ILE A 216 -8.13 -5.59 -20.67
CA ILE A 216 -8.26 -4.27 -20.03
C ILE A 216 -7.22 -3.31 -20.61
N GLN A 217 -7.67 -2.37 -21.44
CA GLN A 217 -6.85 -1.25 -21.89
C GLN A 217 -6.85 -0.18 -20.80
N VAL A 218 -5.88 -0.22 -19.91
CA VAL A 218 -5.55 0.91 -19.03
C VAL A 218 -4.36 1.64 -19.62
N ASN A 219 -4.31 2.96 -19.45
CA ASN A 219 -3.13 3.75 -19.80
C ASN A 219 -1.93 3.32 -18.93
N GLY A 220 -1.14 2.36 -19.42
CA GLY A 220 0.02 1.79 -18.72
C GLY A 220 -0.30 0.50 -17.96
N LYS A 221 0.39 0.28 -16.84
CA LYS A 221 0.22 -0.90 -15.98
C LYS A 221 -0.75 -0.56 -14.85
N LEU A 222 -1.75 -1.41 -14.64
CA LEU A 222 -2.66 -1.26 -13.50
C LEU A 222 -1.87 -1.26 -12.18
N ASP A 223 -2.10 -0.26 -11.35
CA ASP A 223 -1.46 -0.15 -10.04
C ASP A 223 -1.89 -1.33 -9.14
N LYS A 224 -0.92 -2.07 -8.59
CA LYS A 224 -1.16 -3.27 -7.77
C LYS A 224 -1.85 -2.97 -6.45
N LYS A 225 -1.97 -1.70 -6.06
CA LYS A 225 -2.79 -1.30 -4.91
C LYS A 225 -4.29 -1.51 -5.16
N TYR A 226 -4.72 -1.61 -6.41
CA TYR A 226 -6.12 -1.81 -6.79
C TYR A 226 -6.43 -3.27 -7.09
N LEU A 227 -7.55 -3.73 -6.55
CA LEU A 227 -8.25 -4.93 -6.97
C LEU A 227 -9.46 -4.49 -7.79
N LEU A 228 -9.57 -4.96 -9.03
CA LEU A 228 -10.68 -4.53 -9.88
C LEU A 228 -12.01 -5.05 -9.32
N LEU A 229 -13.03 -4.21 -9.29
CA LEU A 229 -14.38 -4.60 -8.87
C LEU A 229 -15.07 -5.32 -10.04
N PRO A 230 -15.42 -6.62 -9.91
CA PRO A 230 -16.11 -7.33 -10.98
C PRO A 230 -17.54 -6.79 -11.14
N VAL A 231 -17.98 -6.61 -12.39
CA VAL A 231 -19.31 -6.06 -12.71
C VAL A 231 -20.44 -6.87 -12.07
N GLU A 232 -20.36 -8.20 -12.15
CA GLU A 232 -21.35 -9.12 -11.57
C GLU A 232 -21.53 -8.91 -10.05
N TYR A 233 -20.43 -8.70 -9.32
CA TYR A 233 -20.44 -8.55 -7.87
C TYR A 233 -20.52 -7.10 -7.40
N GLY A 234 -20.50 -6.13 -8.32
CA GLY A 234 -20.34 -4.71 -8.01
C GLY A 234 -21.39 -4.20 -7.02
N LYS A 235 -22.69 -4.42 -7.30
CA LYS A 235 -23.78 -4.01 -6.42
C LYS A 235 -23.68 -4.64 -5.02
N ALA A 236 -23.44 -5.96 -4.97
CA ALA A 236 -23.38 -6.69 -3.71
C ALA A 236 -22.16 -6.28 -2.85
N LEU A 237 -21.01 -6.07 -3.47
CA LEU A 237 -19.79 -5.62 -2.79
C LEU A 237 -19.92 -4.18 -2.28
N LEU A 238 -20.44 -3.26 -3.10
CA LEU A 238 -20.66 -1.88 -2.68
C LEU A 238 -21.67 -1.79 -1.54
N ALA A 239 -22.76 -2.56 -1.59
CA ALA A 239 -23.71 -2.65 -0.48
C ALA A 239 -23.07 -3.23 0.79
N GLN A 240 -22.22 -4.25 0.66
CA GLN A 240 -21.48 -4.83 1.79
C GLN A 240 -20.49 -3.81 2.38
N MET A 241 -19.85 -3.00 1.54
CA MET A 241 -18.92 -1.96 1.96
C MET A 241 -19.57 -0.86 2.81
N ASN A 242 -20.89 -0.62 2.68
CA ASN A 242 -21.62 0.31 3.56
C ASN A 242 -21.64 -0.15 5.03
N THR A 243 -21.40 -1.44 5.30
CA THR A 243 -21.40 -1.99 6.67
C THR A 243 -20.03 -1.89 7.35
N VAL A 244 -19.01 -1.42 6.63
CA VAL A 244 -17.64 -1.25 7.11
C VAL A 244 -17.17 0.18 6.86
N PHE A 245 -16.02 0.56 7.41
CA PHE A 245 -15.46 1.88 7.17
C PHE A 245 -14.90 1.98 5.75
N GLY A 246 -15.57 2.75 4.89
CA GLY A 246 -15.13 2.94 3.52
C GLY A 246 -15.47 4.30 2.93
N ARG A 247 -14.89 4.58 1.76
CA ARG A 247 -15.17 5.76 0.95
C ARG A 247 -15.25 5.35 -0.51
N ILE A 248 -16.18 5.95 -1.23
CA ILE A 248 -16.33 5.76 -2.66
C ILE A 248 -16.03 7.09 -3.35
N THR A 249 -15.16 7.07 -4.35
CA THR A 249 -14.79 8.21 -5.17
C THR A 249 -15.12 7.88 -6.63
N ILE A 250 -16.09 8.58 -7.21
CA ILE A 250 -16.48 8.41 -8.62
C ILE A 250 -16.27 9.75 -9.31
N GLY A 251 -15.25 9.84 -10.17
CA GLY A 251 -14.79 11.13 -10.70
C GLY A 251 -14.46 12.11 -9.55
N ASP A 252 -15.14 13.26 -9.54
CA ASP A 252 -14.97 14.28 -8.50
C ASP A 252 -15.88 14.08 -7.27
N HIS A 253 -16.82 13.13 -7.33
CA HIS A 253 -17.79 12.90 -6.27
C HIS A 253 -17.25 11.94 -5.21
N LYS A 254 -17.36 12.33 -3.94
CA LYS A 254 -16.97 11.51 -2.79
C LYS A 254 -18.21 11.12 -1.99
N LEU A 255 -18.51 9.84 -1.98
CA LEU A 255 -19.67 9.24 -1.33
C LEU A 255 -19.19 8.43 -0.11
N LYS A 256 -20.01 8.43 0.95
CA LYS A 256 -19.77 7.60 2.15
C LYS A 256 -20.37 6.21 2.01
N GLU A 257 -21.43 6.09 1.23
CA GLU A 257 -22.19 4.86 1.04
C GLU A 257 -22.76 4.79 -0.38
N ALA A 258 -23.02 3.57 -0.85
CA ALA A 258 -23.71 3.30 -2.10
C ALA A 258 -25.16 2.87 -1.83
N VAL A 259 -26.13 3.69 -2.23
CA VAL A 259 -27.55 3.36 -2.14
C VAL A 259 -28.05 2.88 -3.50
N PHE A 260 -28.69 1.71 -3.52
CA PHE A 260 -29.25 1.13 -4.74
C PHE A 260 -30.77 1.17 -4.68
N ALA A 261 -31.38 1.91 -5.58
CA ALA A 261 -32.83 1.93 -5.78
C ALA A 261 -33.20 1.11 -7.03
N THR A 262 -34.36 0.46 -6.98
CA THR A 262 -35.02 -0.10 -8.16
C THR A 262 -35.95 0.96 -8.75
N GLY A 263 -35.69 1.39 -9.98
CA GLY A 263 -36.46 2.43 -10.66
C GLY A 263 -35.73 2.91 -11.92
N ASN A 264 -36.32 3.87 -12.63
CA ASN A 264 -35.66 4.50 -13.77
C ASN A 264 -34.47 5.35 -13.26
N PRO A 265 -33.27 5.23 -13.84
CA PRO A 265 -32.07 5.93 -13.38
C PRO A 265 -32.15 7.45 -13.50
N LEU A 266 -33.12 7.94 -14.29
CA LEU A 266 -33.46 9.34 -14.43
C LEU A 266 -34.95 9.49 -14.16
N GLN A 267 -35.28 10.31 -13.17
CA GLN A 267 -36.63 10.78 -12.94
C GLN A 267 -36.64 12.26 -13.30
N PHE A 268 -37.29 12.59 -14.42
CA PHE A 268 -37.46 13.97 -14.87
C PHE A 268 -38.94 14.22 -15.08
N ASP A 269 -39.36 15.45 -14.81
CA ASP A 269 -40.71 15.92 -15.14
C ASP A 269 -40.62 16.85 -16.35
N VAL A 270 -41.59 16.70 -17.26
CA VAL A 270 -41.68 17.53 -18.47
C VAL A 270 -42.88 18.44 -18.31
N GLN A 271 -42.64 19.69 -17.93
CA GLN A 271 -43.68 20.70 -17.89
C GLN A 271 -43.69 21.54 -19.17
N LYS A 272 -44.90 21.75 -19.70
CA LYS A 272 -45.12 22.75 -20.75
C LYS A 272 -45.07 24.13 -20.12
N VAL A 273 -44.08 24.92 -20.50
CA VAL A 273 -43.95 26.34 -20.15
C VAL A 273 -44.03 27.11 -21.46
N GLU A 274 -45.12 27.87 -21.65
CA GLU A 274 -45.47 28.52 -22.92
C GLU A 274 -45.55 27.51 -24.07
N ASP A 275 -44.79 27.72 -25.16
CA ASP A 275 -44.72 26.83 -26.34
C ASP A 275 -43.51 25.88 -26.31
N ARG A 276 -42.90 25.67 -25.13
CA ARG A 276 -41.73 24.78 -24.99
C ARG A 276 -41.92 23.81 -23.83
N PHE A 277 -41.29 22.66 -23.95
CA PHE A 277 -41.18 21.68 -22.87
C PHE A 277 -39.84 21.87 -22.17
N VAL A 278 -39.87 22.02 -20.85
CA VAL A 278 -38.67 22.18 -20.02
C VAL A 278 -38.49 20.92 -19.18
N LEU A 279 -37.28 20.36 -19.22
CA LEU A 279 -36.88 19.24 -18.35
C LEU A 279 -36.53 19.80 -16.96
N ARG A 280 -37.17 19.26 -15.93
CA ARG A 280 -36.83 19.49 -14.52
C ARG A 280 -36.33 18.21 -13.86
#